data_AF-A0A846QNM2-F1
#
_entry.id   AF-A0A846QNM2-F1
#
_cell.length_a   1.000
_cell.length_b   1.000
_cell.length_c   1.000
_cell.angle_alpha   90.00
_cell.angle_beta   90.00
_cell.angle_gamma   90.00
#
_symmetry.space_group_name_H-M   'P 1'
#
loop_
_entity.id
_entity.type
_entity.pdbx_description
1 polymer ?
#
loop_
_entity_poly.entity_id
_entity_poly.type
_entity_poly.pdbx_seq_one_letter_code
_entity_poly.pdbx_strand_id
1 'polypeptide(L)'
;MEFCKQFNARTQDKQGKVLPVVITVYKDKSFDFLVKTPPAAVQLLEAAKIKKGSGEPNRVKSGSVSWDQVKTIAEDKMVDLNAFTVESAMSMVAGTARSMGLKVAGKRPF
;
A
#
# COMPACT_ATOMS: atom_id res chain seq x y z
N MET A 1 0.80 5.67 -26.90
CA MET A 1 1.57 4.42 -26.64
C MET A 1 2.84 4.68 -25.83
N GLU A 2 3.43 5.89 -25.86
CA GLU A 2 4.65 6.25 -25.12
C GLU A 2 4.54 5.99 -23.60
N PHE A 3 3.45 6.44 -22.97
CA PHE A 3 3.17 6.20 -21.56
C PHE A 3 3.16 4.70 -21.21
N CYS A 4 2.43 3.87 -21.96
CA CYS A 4 2.32 2.44 -21.66
C CYS A 4 3.70 1.75 -21.73
N LYS A 5 4.55 2.13 -22.70
CA LYS A 5 5.91 1.59 -22.81
C LYS A 5 6.77 1.98 -21.60
N GLN A 6 6.78 3.27 -21.25
CA GLN A 6 7.59 3.77 -20.13
C GLN A 6 7.08 3.24 -18.79
N PHE A 7 5.76 3.16 -18.59
CA PHE A 7 5.16 2.60 -17.38
C PHE A 7 5.48 1.12 -17.22
N ASN A 8 5.30 0.31 -18.27
CA ASN A 8 5.59 -1.12 -18.22
C ASN A 8 7.09 -1.39 -17.98
N ALA A 9 7.99 -0.60 -18.55
CA ALA A 9 9.42 -0.71 -18.32
C ALA A 9 9.81 -0.38 -16.86
N ARG A 10 9.19 0.65 -16.26
CA ARG A 10 9.44 1.06 -14.86
C ARG A 10 8.77 0.18 -13.80
N THR A 11 7.86 -0.72 -14.20
CA THR A 11 7.06 -1.54 -13.27
C THR A 11 7.24 -3.05 -13.49
N GLN A 12 8.25 -3.43 -14.27
CA GLN A 12 8.52 -4.82 -14.63
C GLN A 12 8.82 -5.71 -13.41
N ASP A 13 9.39 -5.13 -12.37
CA ASP A 13 9.68 -5.75 -11.07
C ASP A 13 8.44 -5.89 -10.15
N LYS A 14 7.34 -5.21 -10.47
CA LYS A 14 6.12 -5.12 -9.65
C LYS A 14 4.89 -5.65 -10.37
N GLN A 15 5.07 -6.59 -11.31
CA GLN A 15 3.98 -7.21 -12.05
C GLN A 15 2.91 -7.80 -11.12
N GLY A 16 1.64 -7.57 -11.47
CA GLY A 16 0.48 -8.04 -10.71
C GLY A 16 0.05 -7.15 -9.55
N LYS A 17 0.85 -6.15 -9.16
CA LYS A 17 0.48 -5.18 -8.12
C LYS A 17 -0.18 -3.94 -8.72
N VAL A 18 -1.21 -3.43 -8.04
CA VAL A 18 -1.86 -2.17 -8.42
C VAL A 18 -0.98 -1.01 -7.98
N LEU A 19 -0.38 -0.30 -8.93
CA LEU A 19 0.49 0.84 -8.69
C LEU A 19 -0.23 2.15 -9.04
N PRO A 20 -0.38 3.08 -8.08
CA PRO A 20 -0.92 4.40 -8.39
C PRO A 20 0.09 5.22 -9.19
N VAL A 21 -0.40 5.99 -10.16
CA VAL A 21 0.43 6.88 -10.98
C VAL A 21 -0.11 8.30 -10.89
N VAL A 22 0.77 9.25 -10.62
CA VAL A 22 0.46 10.68 -10.75
C VAL A 22 1.03 11.14 -12.09
N ILE A 23 0.17 11.64 -12.97
CA ILE A 23 0.55 12.13 -14.30
C ILE A 23 0.37 13.64 -14.33
N THR A 24 1.44 14.35 -14.67
CA THR A 24 1.43 15.79 -14.93
C THR A 24 1.48 16.00 -16.43
N VAL A 25 0.50 16.70 -16.99
CA VAL A 25 0.41 16.97 -18.43
C VAL A 25 0.63 18.45 -18.69
N TYR A 26 1.55 18.78 -19.59
CA TYR A 26 1.91 20.15 -19.96
C TYR A 26 1.19 20.63 -21.23
N LYS A 27 1.18 21.94 -21.47
CA LYS A 27 0.48 22.57 -22.61
C LYS A 27 1.02 22.14 -23.98
N ASP A 28 2.30 21.80 -24.05
CA ASP A 28 2.98 21.30 -25.24
C ASP A 28 2.70 19.81 -25.51
N LYS A 29 1.79 19.18 -24.75
CA LYS A 29 1.45 17.75 -24.77
C LYS A 29 2.59 16.85 -24.28
N SER A 30 3.65 17.39 -23.70
CA SER A 30 4.59 16.60 -22.91
C SER A 30 3.94 16.15 -21.59
N PHE A 31 4.46 15.07 -21.02
CA PHE A 31 3.95 14.53 -19.76
C PHE A 31 5.09 13.97 -18.91
N ASP A 32 4.96 14.15 -17.60
CA ASP A 32 5.76 13.46 -16.60
C ASP A 32 4.86 12.55 -15.76
N PHE A 33 5.41 11.45 -15.28
CA PHE A 33 4.68 10.58 -14.37
C PHE A 33 5.55 10.01 -13.26
N LEU A 34 4.95 9.94 -12.08
CA LEU A 34 5.51 9.37 -10.86
C LEU A 34 4.73 8.11 -10.52
N VAL A 35 5.43 6.98 -10.43
CA VAL A 35 4.86 5.70 -9.99
C VAL A 35 5.03 5.60 -8.49
N LYS A 36 3.91 5.51 -7.77
CA LYS A 36 3.90 5.33 -6.31
C LYS A 36 3.94 3.86 -5.94
N THR A 37 4.22 3.58 -4.68
CA THR A 37 4.13 2.25 -4.11
C THR A 37 2.68 1.77 -4.07
N PRO A 38 2.45 0.45 -4.05
CA PRO A 38 1.10 -0.09 -3.95
C PRO A 38 0.34 0.48 -2.73
N PRO A 39 -0.99 0.63 -2.82
CA PRO A 39 -1.79 1.07 -1.67
C PRO A 39 -1.60 0.10 -0.50
N ALA A 40 -1.49 0.64 0.72
CA ALA A 40 -1.35 -0.17 1.93
C ALA A 40 -2.47 -1.21 2.05
N ALA A 41 -3.69 -0.86 1.62
CA ALA A 41 -4.82 -1.78 1.59
C ALA A 41 -4.57 -3.02 0.73
N VAL A 42 -4.00 -2.87 -0.47
CA VAL A 42 -3.71 -3.99 -1.38
C VAL A 42 -2.63 -4.89 -0.77
N GLN A 43 -1.57 -4.28 -0.22
CA GLN A 43 -0.49 -5.02 0.43
C GLN A 43 -0.97 -5.77 1.68
N LEU A 44 -1.89 -5.18 2.44
CA LEU A 44 -2.51 -5.83 3.60
C LEU A 44 -3.42 -7.00 3.20
N LEU A 45 -4.17 -6.89 2.09
CA LEU A 45 -4.97 -8.00 1.55
C LEU A 45 -4.08 -9.16 1.10
N GLU A 46 -2.98 -8.86 0.40
CA GLU A 46 -1.96 -9.85 0.01
C GLU A 46 -1.33 -10.53 1.23
N ALA A 47 -0.90 -9.75 2.23
CA ALA A 47 -0.30 -10.27 3.45
C ALA A 47 -1.27 -11.13 4.28
N ALA A 48 -2.55 -10.76 4.31
CA ALA A 48 -3.62 -11.51 4.97
C ALA A 48 -4.18 -12.67 4.11
N LYS A 49 -3.75 -12.80 2.85
CA LYS A 49 -4.21 -13.81 1.87
C LYS A 49 -5.73 -13.79 1.63
N ILE A 50 -6.32 -12.61 1.59
CA ILE A 50 -7.77 -12.41 1.38
C ILE A 50 -8.02 -11.54 0.15
N LYS A 51 -9.17 -11.75 -0.50
CA LYS A 51 -9.53 -11.00 -1.72
C LYS A 51 -10.26 -9.68 -1.44
N LYS A 52 -10.92 -9.56 -0.28
CA LYS A 52 -11.74 -8.41 0.09
C LYS A 52 -11.68 -8.18 1.60
N GLY A 53 -11.66 -6.93 2.03
CA GLY A 53 -11.82 -6.56 3.43
C GLY A 53 -13.25 -6.77 3.92
N SER A 54 -13.46 -6.54 5.22
CA SER A 54 -14.78 -6.67 5.83
C SER A 54 -15.75 -5.59 5.35
N GLY A 55 -16.99 -5.97 5.07
CA GLY A 55 -18.10 -5.03 4.84
C GLY A 55 -18.56 -4.33 6.13
N GLU A 56 -18.29 -4.93 7.29
CA GLU A 56 -18.57 -4.35 8.62
C GLU A 56 -17.31 -4.45 9.49
N PRO A 57 -16.27 -3.61 9.25
CA PRO A 57 -14.95 -3.71 9.91
C PRO A 57 -14.97 -3.67 11.44
N ASN A 58 -15.99 -3.06 12.02
CA ASN A 58 -16.22 -2.95 13.46
C ASN A 58 -16.83 -4.23 14.08
N ARG A 59 -17.60 -5.01 13.31
CA ARG A 59 -18.34 -6.19 13.78
C ARG A 59 -17.72 -7.50 13.31
N VAL A 60 -17.46 -7.61 12.00
CA VAL A 60 -16.92 -8.80 11.37
C VAL A 60 -15.46 -8.54 11.02
N LYS A 61 -14.54 -9.32 11.60
CA LYS A 61 -13.13 -9.27 11.23
C LYS A 61 -12.86 -10.22 10.06
N SER A 62 -12.10 -9.77 9.06
CA SER A 62 -11.89 -10.48 7.80
C SER A 62 -10.48 -11.05 7.65
N GLY A 63 -9.77 -11.33 8.76
CA GLY A 63 -8.42 -11.90 8.75
C GLY A 63 -7.49 -11.25 9.77
N SER A 64 -6.21 -11.63 9.72
CA SER A 64 -5.17 -11.09 10.59
C SER A 64 -3.84 -10.91 9.86
N VAL A 65 -3.06 -9.92 10.28
CA VAL A 65 -1.69 -9.66 9.82
C VAL A 65 -0.74 -9.55 11.02
N SER A 66 0.51 -9.95 10.88
CA SER A 66 1.52 -9.79 11.95
C SER A 66 2.14 -8.39 11.94
N TRP A 67 2.73 -7.99 13.06
CA TRP A 67 3.51 -6.74 13.12
C TRP A 67 4.72 -6.74 12.19
N ASP A 68 5.34 -7.90 11.92
CA ASP A 68 6.45 -8.01 10.96
C ASP A 68 5.98 -7.70 9.54
N GLN A 69 4.80 -8.22 9.15
CA GLN A 69 4.19 -7.90 7.85
C GLN A 69 3.85 -6.41 7.76
N VAL A 70 3.31 -5.83 8.83
CA VAL A 70 3.02 -4.39 8.91
C VAL A 70 4.31 -3.57 8.79
N LYS A 71 5.42 -4.01 9.38
CA LYS A 71 6.73 -3.36 9.28
C LYS A 71 7.24 -3.37 7.85
N THR A 72 7.25 -4.51 7.17
CA THR A 72 7.67 -4.61 5.77
C THR A 72 6.84 -3.71 4.86
N ILE A 73 5.52 -3.65 5.09
CA ILE A 73 4.62 -2.76 4.35
C ILE A 73 4.93 -1.28 4.63
N ALA A 74 5.19 -0.93 5.89
CA ALA A 74 5.53 0.42 6.29
C ALA A 74 6.87 0.89 5.68
N GLU A 75 7.88 0.01 5.65
CA GLU A 75 9.19 0.27 5.05
C GLU A 75 9.09 0.46 3.53
N ASP A 76 8.37 -0.43 2.83
CA ASP A 76 8.14 -0.28 1.38
C ASP A 76 7.41 1.03 1.07
N LYS A 77 6.42 1.39 1.88
CA LYS A 77 5.60 2.58 1.68
C LYS A 77 6.24 3.88 2.18
N MET A 78 7.36 3.82 2.89
CA MET A 78 7.94 4.97 3.60
C MET A 78 8.20 6.16 2.67
N VAL A 79 8.61 5.92 1.42
CA VAL A 79 8.85 6.95 0.40
C VAL A 79 7.61 7.77 0.03
N ASP A 80 6.41 7.21 0.24
CA ASP A 80 5.13 7.85 -0.05
C ASP A 80 4.40 8.36 1.20
N LEU A 81 4.89 8.01 2.40
CA LEU A 81 4.30 8.42 3.66
C LEU A 81 4.93 9.72 4.15
N ASN A 82 4.15 10.49 4.90
CA ASN A 82 4.63 11.66 5.62
C ASN A 82 5.16 11.32 7.02
N ALA A 83 5.44 10.04 7.28
CA ALA A 83 5.96 9.58 8.56
C ALA A 83 7.47 9.85 8.66
N PHE A 84 7.94 10.27 9.83
CA PHE A 84 9.37 10.51 10.07
C PHE A 84 10.08 9.28 10.65
N THR A 85 9.32 8.34 11.23
CA THR A 85 9.85 7.10 11.81
C THR A 85 9.08 5.89 11.32
N VAL A 86 9.72 4.73 11.33
CA VAL A 86 9.10 3.47 10.90
C VAL A 86 7.95 3.09 11.83
N GLU A 87 8.04 3.38 13.13
CA GLU A 87 6.96 3.13 14.09
C GLU A 87 5.71 3.94 13.77
N SER A 88 5.89 5.20 13.38
CA SER A 88 4.79 6.08 12.96
C SER A 88 4.13 5.55 11.68
N ALA A 89 4.94 5.13 10.71
CA ALA A 89 4.46 4.49 9.48
C ALA A 89 3.71 3.18 9.77
N MET A 90 4.23 2.32 10.65
CA MET A 90 3.58 1.10 11.11
C MET A 90 2.23 1.39 11.78
N SER A 91 2.13 2.46 12.56
CA SER A 91 0.87 2.89 13.18
C SER A 91 -0.17 3.32 12.13
N MET A 92 0.25 4.01 11.07
CA MET A 92 -0.64 4.40 9.96
C MET A 92 -1.14 3.17 9.17
N VAL A 93 -0.24 2.21 8.89
CA VAL A 93 -0.60 0.95 8.22
C VAL A 93 -1.53 0.12 9.11
N ALA A 94 -1.27 0.03 10.41
CA ALA A 94 -2.17 -0.64 11.36
C ALA A 94 -3.55 0.02 11.44
N GLY A 95 -3.62 1.36 11.34
CA GLY A 95 -4.89 2.09 11.21
C GLY A 95 -5.68 1.67 9.97
N THR A 96 -4.99 1.52 8.84
CA THR A 96 -5.60 1.00 7.60
C THR A 96 -6.11 -0.42 7.78
N ALA A 97 -5.30 -1.31 8.38
CA ALA A 97 -5.70 -2.69 8.69
C ALA A 97 -6.98 -2.74 9.55
N ARG A 98 -7.06 -1.87 10.58
CA ARG A 98 -8.24 -1.76 11.44
C ARG A 98 -9.50 -1.37 10.64
N SER A 99 -9.39 -0.35 9.78
CA SER A 99 -10.51 0.11 8.94
C SER A 99 -10.94 -0.92 7.89
N MET A 100 -10.07 -1.86 7.53
CA MET A 100 -10.40 -2.98 6.65
C MET A 100 -10.98 -4.20 7.38
N GLY A 101 -11.02 -4.17 8.71
CA GLY A 101 -11.47 -5.29 9.53
C GLY A 101 -10.40 -6.36 9.75
N LEU A 102 -9.12 -6.04 9.56
CA LEU A 102 -8.01 -6.94 9.86
C LEU A 102 -7.55 -6.77 11.30
N LYS A 103 -7.25 -7.90 11.95
CA LYS A 103 -6.65 -7.91 13.28
C LYS A 103 -5.13 -7.92 13.15
N VAL A 104 -4.46 -6.90 13.68
CA VAL A 104 -3.00 -6.93 13.81
C VAL A 104 -2.67 -7.83 15.01
N ALA A 105 -1.99 -8.94 14.75
CA ALA A 105 -1.66 -9.96 15.73
C ALA A 105 -0.29 -9.66 16.38
N GLY A 106 -0.22 -9.89 17.69
CA GLY A 106 0.99 -9.69 18.50
C GLY A 106 0.97 -8.41 19.33
N LYS A 107 2.00 -8.26 20.17
CA LYS A 107 2.21 -7.07 20.99
C LYS A 107 2.71 -5.95 20.08
N ARG A 108 2.17 -4.74 20.25
CA ARG A 108 2.67 -3.54 19.56
C ARG A 108 4.15 -3.38 19.91
N PRO A 109 5.06 -3.28 18.92
CA PRO A 109 6.50 -3.30 19.17
C PRO A 109 7.06 -1.97 19.71
N PHE A 110 6.20 -1.01 20.04
CA PHE A 110 6.53 0.31 20.57
C PHE A 110 5.36 0.88 21.39
#